data_AF-A0A177MKL7-F1
#
_entry.id   AF-A0A177MKL7-F1
#
_cell.length_a   1.000
_cell.length_b   1.000
_cell.length_c   1.000
_cell.angle_alpha   90.00
_cell.angle_beta   90.00
_cell.angle_gamma   90.00
#
_symmetry.space_group_name_H-M   'P 1'
#
loop_
_entity.id
_entity.type
_entity.pdbx_description
1 polymer ?
#
loop_
_entity_poly.entity_id
_entity_poly.type
_entity_poly.pdbx_seq_one_letter_code
_entity_poly.pdbx_strand_id
1 'polypeptide(L)'
;MYVVIKHLTKLKTPQACHGKQLVQRARECFLRNECLTLDFEAVESIATGFFQEAIFTLLNEFGADFLKSKLRVVNMTTAVEAIMQDDLTHVDEFIERLMSRQQDVVDQELYDLNLAWLVKVRALARENALQALLIMGVTDEKLRLAMANLSMDEMQYLARSGCLCFAPRFTSQFIQGFGQRRYDRVDLMLALTAG
;
A
#
# COMPACT_ATOMS: atom_id res chain seq x y z
N MET A 1 -11.72 -7.33 -16.22
CA MET A 1 -11.24 -6.43 -17.28
C MET A 1 -9.75 -6.26 -17.07
N TYR A 2 -8.92 -6.63 -18.04
CA TYR A 2 -7.45 -6.53 -17.92
C TYR A 2 -7.00 -5.25 -18.62
N VAL A 3 -6.33 -4.35 -17.90
CA VAL A 3 -5.67 -3.21 -18.53
C VAL A 3 -4.26 -3.67 -18.94
N VAL A 4 -4.09 -3.94 -20.23
CA VAL A 4 -2.77 -4.18 -20.81
C VAL A 4 -2.11 -2.83 -21.01
N ILE A 5 -1.13 -2.49 -20.18
CA ILE A 5 -0.36 -1.26 -20.38
C ILE A 5 0.64 -1.52 -21.51
N LYS A 6 0.21 -1.25 -22.76
CA LYS A 6 1.04 -1.20 -23.98
C LYS A 6 1.99 0.01 -24.01
N HIS A 7 2.35 0.56 -22.85
CA HIS A 7 3.23 1.73 -22.77
C HIS A 7 4.70 1.32 -22.92
N LEU A 8 5.05 0.11 -22.48
CA LEU A 8 6.40 -0.43 -22.61
C LEU A 8 6.70 -0.91 -24.03
N THR A 9 5.70 -1.48 -24.73
CA THR A 9 5.86 -1.98 -26.11
C THR A 9 6.13 -0.89 -27.16
N LYS A 10 5.98 0.40 -26.82
CA LYS A 10 6.37 1.52 -27.69
C LYS A 10 7.82 1.97 -27.52
N LEU A 11 8.49 1.51 -26.46
CA LEU A 11 9.84 1.92 -26.08
C LEU A 11 10.78 0.74 -26.24
N LYS A 12 11.73 0.85 -27.18
CA LYS A 12 12.78 -0.17 -27.35
C LYS A 12 13.69 -0.30 -26.12
N THR A 13 13.88 0.82 -25.40
CA THR A 13 14.72 0.94 -24.21
C THR A 13 14.06 1.75 -23.09
N PRO A 14 13.20 1.13 -22.25
CA PRO A 14 12.66 1.76 -21.05
C PRO A 14 13.75 2.30 -20.12
N GLN A 15 13.46 3.42 -19.47
CA GLN A 15 14.39 4.17 -18.61
C GLN A 15 13.77 4.36 -17.23
N ALA A 16 14.57 4.68 -16.21
CA ALA A 16 14.09 4.90 -14.84
C ALA A 16 12.89 5.86 -14.73
N CYS A 17 12.84 6.94 -15.54
CA CYS A 17 11.70 7.85 -15.59
C CYS A 17 10.39 7.20 -16.07
N HIS A 18 10.48 6.24 -16.99
CA HIS A 18 9.35 5.44 -17.47
C HIS A 18 8.85 4.49 -16.37
N GLY A 19 9.72 4.07 -15.45
CA GLY A 19 9.34 3.31 -14.26
C GLY A 19 8.40 4.11 -13.35
N LYS A 20 8.74 5.37 -13.06
CA LYS A 20 7.88 6.27 -12.27
C LYS A 20 6.50 6.49 -12.90
N GLN A 21 6.45 6.66 -14.23
CA GLN A 21 5.19 6.80 -14.96
C GLN A 21 4.34 5.52 -14.88
N LEU A 22 4.99 4.35 -14.90
CA LEU A 22 4.32 3.07 -14.72
C LEU A 22 3.70 2.95 -13.33
N VAL A 23 4.41 3.35 -12.28
CA VAL A 23 3.88 3.36 -10.90
C VAL A 23 2.61 4.19 -10.82
N GLN A 24 2.61 5.40 -11.38
CA GLN A 24 1.42 6.26 -11.35
C GLN A 24 0.21 5.59 -12.00
N ARG A 25 0.40 4.96 -13.17
CA ARG A 25 -0.70 4.24 -13.84
C ARG A 25 -1.12 2.99 -13.08
N ALA A 26 -0.18 2.27 -12.48
CA ALA A 26 -0.49 1.12 -11.65
C ALA A 26 -1.35 1.50 -10.45
N ARG A 27 -1.03 2.62 -9.77
CA ARG A 27 -1.88 3.17 -8.70
C ARG A 27 -3.31 3.43 -9.18
N GLU A 28 -3.48 4.08 -10.32
CA GLU A 28 -4.81 4.36 -10.89
C GLU A 28 -5.61 3.08 -11.18
N CYS A 29 -4.96 2.06 -11.76
CA CYS A 29 -5.59 0.76 -12.00
C CYS A 29 -5.95 0.04 -10.70
N PHE A 30 -5.04 0.00 -9.73
CA PHE A 30 -5.25 -0.71 -8.46
C PHE A 30 -6.32 -0.05 -7.60
N LEU A 31 -6.41 1.29 -7.59
CA LEU A 31 -7.49 2.03 -6.93
C LEU A 31 -8.87 1.72 -7.55
N ARG A 32 -8.90 1.37 -8.85
CA ARG A 32 -10.12 0.91 -9.55
C ARG A 32 -10.34 -0.61 -9.43
N ASN A 33 -9.52 -1.30 -8.63
CA ASN A 33 -9.52 -2.75 -8.44
C ASN A 33 -9.24 -3.55 -9.73
N GLU A 34 -8.60 -2.93 -10.72
CA GLU A 34 -8.24 -3.54 -12.00
C GLU A 34 -6.91 -4.31 -11.90
N CYS A 35 -6.73 -5.30 -12.77
CA CYS A 35 -5.44 -6.00 -12.90
C CYS A 35 -4.58 -5.32 -13.97
N LEU A 36 -3.29 -5.26 -13.71
CA LEU A 36 -2.29 -4.66 -14.57
C LEU A 36 -1.42 -5.75 -15.23
N THR A 37 -1.32 -5.73 -16.55
CA THR A 37 -0.34 -6.55 -17.28
C THR A 37 0.79 -5.67 -17.83
N LEU A 38 2.02 -5.99 -17.44
CA LEU A 38 3.25 -5.45 -18.01
C LEU A 38 3.73 -6.36 -19.12
N ASP A 39 3.73 -5.82 -20.33
CA ASP A 39 4.12 -6.53 -21.53
C ASP A 39 5.45 -5.98 -22.05
N PHE A 40 6.47 -6.85 -22.09
CA PHE A 40 7.80 -6.54 -22.59
C PHE A 40 8.02 -6.95 -24.05
N GLU A 41 6.94 -7.27 -24.78
CA GLU A 41 6.99 -7.49 -26.22
C GLU A 41 7.64 -6.29 -26.95
N ALA A 42 8.63 -6.58 -27.80
CA ALA A 42 9.44 -5.60 -28.53
C ALA A 42 10.37 -4.70 -27.69
N VAL A 43 10.58 -4.99 -26.40
CA VAL A 43 11.61 -4.35 -25.58
C VAL A 43 12.96 -5.04 -25.81
N GLU A 44 13.95 -4.30 -26.33
CA GLU A 44 15.27 -4.82 -26.67
C GLU A 44 16.22 -4.80 -25.45
N SER A 45 16.13 -3.76 -24.61
CA SER A 45 16.93 -3.61 -23.38
C SER A 45 16.23 -2.68 -22.40
N ILE A 46 16.65 -2.66 -21.13
CA ILE A 46 16.10 -1.81 -20.07
C ILE A 46 17.26 -1.09 -19.36
N ALA A 47 17.09 0.20 -19.05
CA ALA A 47 18.09 0.90 -18.27
C ALA A 47 18.08 0.45 -16.81
N THR A 48 19.28 0.37 -16.22
CA THR A 48 19.49 0.09 -14.79
C THR A 48 18.63 1.01 -13.92
N GLY A 49 18.00 0.46 -12.89
CA GLY A 49 17.11 1.21 -11.98
C GLY A 49 15.68 1.43 -12.51
N PHE A 50 15.33 0.96 -13.70
CA PHE A 50 13.93 0.91 -14.12
C PHE A 50 13.09 0.04 -13.19
N PHE A 51 13.57 -1.15 -12.83
CA PHE A 51 12.82 -2.05 -11.94
C PHE A 51 12.77 -1.51 -10.53
N GLN A 52 13.82 -0.83 -10.07
CA GLN A 52 13.83 -0.12 -8.79
C GLN A 52 12.72 0.95 -8.73
N GLU A 53 12.68 1.85 -9.71
CA GLU A 53 11.70 2.94 -9.73
C GLU A 53 10.27 2.45 -10.06
N ALA A 54 10.13 1.27 -10.68
CA ALA A 54 8.83 0.66 -11.00
C ALA A 54 8.36 -0.37 -9.97
N ILE A 55 8.98 -1.55 -9.99
CA ILE A 55 8.52 -2.73 -9.27
C ILE A 55 8.79 -2.60 -7.78
N PHE A 56 9.96 -2.10 -7.37
CA PHE A 56 10.26 -1.99 -5.92
C PHE A 56 9.39 -0.91 -5.26
N THR A 57 9.15 0.21 -5.95
CA THR A 57 8.19 1.22 -5.51
C THR A 57 6.78 0.62 -5.30
N LEU A 58 6.28 -0.17 -6.27
CA LEU A 58 4.98 -0.83 -6.14
C LEU A 58 4.98 -1.88 -5.03
N LEU A 59 6.08 -2.61 -4.84
CA LEU A 59 6.23 -3.62 -3.80
C LEU A 59 6.15 -2.99 -2.42
N ASN A 60 6.82 -1.84 -2.24
CA ASN A 60 6.80 -1.07 -1.01
C ASN A 60 5.40 -0.52 -0.69
N GLU A 61 4.66 -0.06 -1.72
CA GLU A 61 3.35 0.57 -1.51
C GLU A 61 2.20 -0.42 -1.29
N PHE A 62 2.18 -1.53 -2.02
CA PHE A 62 1.04 -2.45 -2.03
C PHE A 62 1.33 -3.82 -1.40
N GLY A 63 2.61 -4.15 -1.20
CA GLY A 63 3.04 -5.45 -0.69
C GLY A 63 3.06 -6.57 -1.75
N ALA A 64 3.88 -7.58 -1.49
CA ALA A 64 4.13 -8.68 -2.43
C ALA A 64 2.87 -9.49 -2.77
N ASP A 65 2.02 -9.79 -1.80
CA ASP A 65 0.84 -10.64 -2.01
C ASP A 65 -0.22 -9.93 -2.85
N PHE A 66 -0.41 -8.62 -2.63
CA PHE A 66 -1.29 -7.81 -3.46
C PHE A 66 -0.79 -7.79 -4.91
N LEU A 67 0.49 -7.50 -5.12
CA LEU A 67 1.07 -7.48 -6.46
C LEU A 67 0.98 -8.83 -7.16
N LYS A 68 1.23 -9.95 -6.47
CA LYS A 68 1.05 -11.29 -7.07
C LYS A 68 -0.37 -11.53 -7.58
N SER A 69 -1.37 -10.94 -6.92
CA SER A 69 -2.78 -11.09 -7.30
C SER A 69 -3.23 -10.13 -8.41
N LYS A 70 -2.58 -8.96 -8.54
CA LYS A 70 -3.02 -7.86 -9.42
C LYS A 70 -2.07 -7.50 -10.55
N LEU A 71 -0.79 -7.85 -10.46
CA LEU A 71 0.23 -7.55 -11.45
C LEU A 71 0.62 -8.83 -12.18
N ARG A 72 0.57 -8.79 -13.52
CA ARG A 72 1.09 -9.85 -14.39
C ARG A 72 2.20 -9.30 -15.24
N VAL A 73 3.27 -10.06 -15.39
CA VAL A 73 4.39 -9.72 -16.28
C VAL A 73 4.48 -10.78 -17.37
N VAL A 74 4.55 -10.36 -18.63
CA VAL A 74 4.58 -11.24 -19.81
C VAL A 74 5.66 -10.81 -20.80
N ASN A 75 6.08 -11.74 -21.66
CA ASN A 75 7.05 -11.52 -22.75
C ASN A 75 8.43 -10.99 -22.27
N MET A 76 8.85 -11.40 -21.07
CA MET A 76 10.16 -11.04 -20.54
C MET A 76 11.25 -11.82 -21.29
N THR A 77 12.25 -11.12 -21.83
CA THR A 77 13.42 -11.74 -22.44
C THR A 77 14.45 -12.09 -21.36
N THR A 78 15.33 -13.05 -21.63
CA THR A 78 16.43 -13.43 -20.71
C THR A 78 17.38 -12.26 -20.41
N ALA A 79 17.57 -11.35 -21.37
CA ALA A 79 18.37 -10.14 -21.17
C ALA A 79 17.72 -9.18 -20.15
N VAL A 80 16.39 -9.01 -20.23
CA VAL A 80 15.62 -8.21 -19.28
C VAL A 80 15.58 -8.86 -17.90
N GLU A 81 15.44 -10.18 -17.84
CA GLU A 81 15.46 -10.94 -16.59
C GLU A 81 16.81 -10.82 -15.87
N ALA A 82 17.92 -10.87 -16.61
CA ALA A 82 19.25 -10.66 -16.05
C ALA A 82 19.42 -9.27 -15.43
N ILE A 83 18.87 -8.23 -16.07
CA ILE A 83 18.88 -6.85 -15.53
C ILE A 83 18.01 -6.76 -14.27
N MET A 84 16.87 -7.45 -14.23
CA MET A 84 16.03 -7.49 -13.03
C MET A 84 16.76 -8.20 -11.88
N GLN A 85 17.47 -9.29 -12.16
CA GLN A 85 18.28 -10.01 -11.16
C GLN A 85 19.45 -9.16 -10.65
N ASP A 86 20.07 -8.37 -11.51
CA ASP A 86 21.10 -7.41 -11.13
C ASP A 86 20.53 -6.25 -10.29
N ASP A 87 19.37 -5.70 -10.65
CA ASP A 87 18.68 -4.70 -9.82
C ASP A 87 18.29 -5.29 -8.43
N LEU A 88 18.06 -6.61 -8.34
CA LEU A 88 17.76 -7.33 -7.09
C LEU A 88 18.97 -7.48 -6.16
N THR A 89 20.20 -7.52 -6.67
CA THR A 89 21.40 -7.57 -5.81
C THR A 89 21.65 -6.23 -5.12
N HIS A 90 21.07 -5.14 -5.63
CA HIS A 90 21.17 -3.78 -5.10
C HIS A 90 19.90 -3.34 -4.33
N VAL A 91 19.10 -4.30 -3.84
CA VAL A 91 17.87 -3.99 -3.08
C VAL A 91 18.18 -3.25 -1.79
N ASP A 92 19.26 -3.62 -1.09
CA ASP A 92 19.64 -2.97 0.17
C ASP A 92 19.98 -1.49 -0.06
N GLU A 93 20.72 -1.16 -1.12
CA GLU A 93 21.01 0.23 -1.51
C GLU A 93 19.73 1.00 -1.89
N PHE A 94 18.77 0.33 -2.55
CA PHE A 94 17.48 0.94 -2.84
C PHE A 94 16.68 1.24 -1.57
N ILE A 95 16.64 0.30 -0.62
CA ILE A 95 15.99 0.48 0.68
C ILE A 95 16.67 1.63 1.42
N GLU A 96 18.00 1.64 1.52
CA GLU A 96 18.75 2.74 2.14
C GLU A 96 18.46 4.09 1.48
N ARG A 97 18.42 4.17 0.14
CA ARG A 97 18.05 5.41 -0.58
C ARG A 97 16.60 5.82 -0.35
N LEU A 98 15.68 4.87 -0.22
CA LEU A 98 14.29 5.15 0.05
C LEU A 98 14.13 5.68 1.49
N MET A 99 14.82 5.07 2.44
CA MET A 99 14.89 5.52 3.83
C MET A 99 15.58 6.88 3.96
N SER A 100 16.64 7.14 3.18
CA SER A 100 17.33 8.43 3.17
C SER A 100 16.49 9.53 2.53
N ARG A 101 15.68 9.22 1.51
CA ARG A 101 14.69 10.14 0.92
C ARG A 101 13.53 10.43 1.87
N GLN A 102 13.12 9.46 2.69
CA GLN A 102 12.12 9.67 3.76
C GLN A 102 12.70 10.42 4.98
N GLN A 103 14.02 10.51 5.09
CA GLN A 103 14.71 11.29 6.12
C GLN A 103 14.66 12.80 5.86
N ASP A 104 14.32 13.24 4.64
CA ASP A 104 13.96 14.63 4.38
C ASP A 104 12.54 14.89 4.92
N VAL A 105 12.51 15.20 6.22
CA VAL A 105 11.33 15.51 7.05
C VAL A 105 10.34 14.35 7.12
N VAL A 106 10.60 13.42 8.06
CA VAL A 106 9.53 12.56 8.58
C VAL A 106 8.40 13.49 9.03
N ASP A 107 7.24 13.36 8.40
CA ASP A 107 6.03 14.04 8.84
C ASP A 107 5.75 13.56 10.28
N GLN A 108 6.03 14.45 11.23
CA GLN A 108 5.99 14.12 12.65
C GLN A 108 4.57 13.74 13.07
N GLU A 109 3.55 14.37 12.47
CA GLU A 109 2.15 14.03 12.75
C GLU A 109 1.83 12.61 12.26
N LEU A 110 2.31 12.25 11.07
CA LEU A 110 2.14 10.91 10.52
C LEU A 110 2.84 9.85 11.38
N TYR A 111 4.08 10.12 11.79
CA TYR A 111 4.84 9.26 12.68
C TYR A 111 4.13 9.04 14.02
N ASP A 112 3.70 10.13 14.67
CA ASP A 112 3.04 10.08 15.97
C ASP A 112 1.73 9.30 15.90
N LEU A 113 0.95 9.52 14.83
CA LEU A 113 -0.32 8.85 14.60
C LEU A 113 -0.14 7.35 14.33
N ASN A 114 0.84 6.98 13.52
CA ASN A 114 1.17 5.58 13.26
C ASN A 114 1.65 4.88 14.53
N LEU A 115 2.56 5.52 15.28
CA LEU A 115 3.10 4.94 16.51
C LEU A 115 2.00 4.74 17.56
N ALA A 116 1.12 5.73 17.75
CA ALA A 116 -0.02 5.63 18.66
C ALA A 116 -0.94 4.47 18.27
N TRP A 117 -1.22 4.31 16.98
CA TRP A 117 -2.04 3.22 16.46
C TRP A 117 -1.39 1.85 16.71
N LEU A 118 -0.09 1.71 16.39
CA LEU A 118 0.68 0.47 16.57
C LEU A 118 0.77 0.05 18.04
N VAL A 119 1.02 1.00 18.94
CA VAL A 119 1.02 0.76 20.39
C VAL A 119 -0.35 0.29 20.86
N LYS A 120 -1.43 0.96 20.42
CA LYS A 120 -2.79 0.61 20.84
C LYS A 120 -3.22 -0.76 20.34
N VAL A 121 -2.94 -1.09 19.08
CA VAL A 121 -3.34 -2.39 18.51
C VAL A 121 -2.55 -3.54 19.15
N ARG A 122 -1.25 -3.35 19.42
CA ARG A 122 -0.43 -4.33 20.15
C ARG A 122 -0.95 -4.55 21.56
N ALA A 123 -1.29 -3.49 22.30
CA ALA A 123 -1.84 -3.59 23.64
C ALA A 123 -3.15 -4.39 23.65
N LEU A 124 -4.09 -4.03 22.75
CA LEU A 124 -5.37 -4.74 22.63
C LEU A 124 -5.19 -6.18 22.18
N ALA A 125 -4.28 -6.46 21.24
CA ALA A 125 -4.04 -7.81 20.74
C ALA A 125 -3.45 -8.74 21.83
N ARG A 126 -2.68 -8.21 22.77
CA ARG A 126 -2.15 -8.96 23.93
C ARG A 126 -3.20 -9.23 25.01
N GLU A 127 -4.05 -8.23 25.28
CA GLU A 127 -5.06 -8.34 26.34
C GLU A 127 -6.27 -9.13 25.87
N ASN A 128 -6.83 -8.79 24.72
CA ASN A 128 -7.99 -9.45 24.15
C ASN A 128 -8.04 -9.27 22.62
N ALA A 129 -7.70 -10.33 21.89
CA ALA A 129 -7.69 -10.32 20.43
C ALA A 129 -9.04 -9.91 19.79
N LEU A 130 -10.18 -10.17 20.45
CA LEU A 130 -11.50 -9.72 19.97
C LEU A 130 -11.64 -8.18 20.05
N GLN A 131 -11.03 -7.54 21.03
CA GLN A 131 -11.04 -6.08 21.12
C GLN A 131 -10.18 -5.44 20.04
N ALA A 132 -9.03 -6.04 19.69
CA ALA A 132 -8.25 -5.59 18.54
C ALA A 132 -9.06 -5.66 17.22
N LEU A 133 -9.88 -6.70 17.06
CA LEU A 133 -10.80 -6.81 15.93
C LEU A 133 -11.90 -5.73 15.99
N LEU A 134 -12.61 -5.60 17.10
CA LEU A 134 -13.77 -4.71 17.21
C LEU A 134 -13.38 -3.22 17.21
N ILE A 135 -12.35 -2.86 17.98
CA ILE A 135 -11.93 -1.47 18.18
C ILE A 135 -10.98 -1.04 17.08
N MET A 136 -9.98 -1.86 16.74
CA MET A 136 -8.93 -1.50 15.78
C MET A 136 -9.19 -2.01 14.36
N GLY A 137 -10.22 -2.85 14.15
CA GLY A 137 -10.62 -3.30 12.82
C GLY A 137 -9.66 -4.31 12.21
N VAL A 138 -8.76 -4.89 13.01
CA VAL A 138 -7.79 -5.88 12.52
C VAL A 138 -8.48 -7.24 12.47
N THR A 139 -9.07 -7.57 11.32
CA THR A 139 -9.89 -8.78 11.14
C THR A 139 -9.06 -10.05 10.93
N ASP A 140 -7.85 -9.94 10.38
CA ASP A 140 -6.93 -11.06 10.18
C ASP A 140 -6.29 -11.50 11.50
N GLU A 141 -6.43 -12.79 11.83
CA GLU A 141 -5.90 -13.38 13.07
C GLU A 141 -4.37 -13.45 13.10
N LYS A 142 -3.74 -13.82 11.98
CA LYS A 142 -2.27 -13.91 11.89
C LYS A 142 -1.66 -12.52 12.06
N LEU A 143 -2.29 -11.50 11.48
CA LEU A 143 -1.87 -10.12 11.64
C LEU A 143 -2.01 -9.65 13.10
N ARG A 144 -3.12 -9.98 13.78
CA ARG A 144 -3.27 -9.68 15.22
C ARG A 144 -2.17 -10.32 16.06
N LEU A 145 -1.83 -11.59 15.79
CA LEU A 145 -0.76 -12.30 16.50
C LEU A 145 0.61 -11.67 16.21
N ALA A 146 0.90 -11.30 14.96
CA ALA A 146 2.13 -10.60 14.60
C ALA A 146 2.21 -9.25 15.35
N MET A 147 1.13 -8.47 15.37
CA MET A 147 1.07 -7.18 16.07
C MET A 147 1.24 -7.31 17.57
N ALA A 148 0.72 -8.38 18.19
CA ALA A 148 0.94 -8.66 19.60
C ALA A 148 2.43 -8.86 19.94
N ASN A 149 3.22 -9.33 18.97
CA ASN A 149 4.63 -9.68 19.17
C ASN A 149 5.61 -8.56 18.77
N LEU A 150 5.16 -7.49 18.10
CA LEU A 150 6.03 -6.37 17.73
C LEU A 150 6.77 -5.78 18.93
N SER A 151 8.08 -5.59 18.80
CA SER A 151 8.91 -4.83 19.73
C SER A 151 8.67 -3.32 19.61
N MET A 152 9.23 -2.53 20.55
CA MET A 152 9.15 -1.07 20.44
C MET A 152 9.92 -0.55 19.22
N ASP A 153 11.10 -1.10 18.96
CA ASP A 153 11.96 -0.68 17.86
C ASP A 153 11.31 -0.97 16.50
N GLU A 154 10.69 -2.14 16.34
CA GLU A 154 9.92 -2.48 15.13
C GLU A 154 8.72 -1.55 14.94
N MET A 155 8.01 -1.17 16.01
CA MET A 155 6.90 -0.22 15.90
C MET A 155 7.38 1.19 15.52
N GLN A 156 8.51 1.65 16.09
CA GLN A 156 9.09 2.93 15.71
C GLN A 156 9.59 2.92 14.27
N TYR A 157 10.13 1.80 13.79
CA TYR A 157 10.52 1.62 12.40
C TYR A 157 9.30 1.67 11.48
N LEU A 158 8.26 0.89 11.76
CA LEU A 158 7.02 0.88 10.98
C LEU A 158 6.32 2.23 10.97
N ALA A 159 6.36 2.98 12.08
CA ALA A 159 5.75 4.30 12.16
C ALA A 159 6.37 5.31 11.18
N ARG A 160 7.61 5.06 10.72
CA ARG A 160 8.33 5.88 9.74
C ARG A 160 8.07 5.48 8.28
N SER A 161 7.12 4.59 8.01
CA SER A 161 6.84 4.07 6.66
C SER A 161 6.48 5.12 5.62
N GLY A 162 6.17 6.36 6.03
CA GLY A 162 5.71 7.43 5.14
C GLY A 162 4.27 7.26 4.66
N CYS A 163 3.54 6.27 5.19
CA CYS A 163 2.12 6.05 4.93
C CYS A 163 1.37 5.71 6.22
N LEU A 164 0.05 5.91 6.25
CA LEU A 164 -0.76 5.51 7.41
C LEU A 164 -0.79 4.00 7.56
N CYS A 165 -0.53 3.49 8.78
CA CYS A 165 -0.62 2.06 9.10
C CYS A 165 -2.09 1.55 9.16
N PHE A 166 -3.07 2.41 8.91
CA PHE A 166 -4.49 2.08 8.97
C PHE A 166 -5.29 2.79 7.87
N ALA A 167 -6.42 2.20 7.51
CA ALA A 167 -7.35 2.76 6.53
C ALA A 167 -8.57 3.39 7.21
N PRO A 168 -9.17 4.46 6.62
CA PRO A 168 -10.45 4.98 7.06
C PRO A 168 -11.54 3.90 7.04
N ARG A 169 -12.32 3.79 8.12
CA ARG A 169 -13.47 2.86 8.18
C ARG A 169 -14.78 3.47 7.70
N PHE A 170 -14.90 4.79 7.82
CA PHE A 170 -16.08 5.51 7.39
C PHE A 170 -15.97 5.86 5.91
N THR A 171 -17.06 5.63 5.17
CA THR A 171 -17.13 6.03 3.77
C THR A 171 -17.28 7.55 3.66
N SER A 172 -16.96 8.10 2.49
CA SER A 172 -17.18 9.51 2.20
C SER A 172 -18.64 9.92 2.39
N GLN A 173 -19.61 9.07 1.99
CA GLN A 173 -21.03 9.36 2.20
C GLN A 173 -21.40 9.40 3.67
N PHE A 174 -20.82 8.51 4.49
CA PHE A 174 -21.04 8.52 5.93
C PHE A 174 -20.53 9.82 6.55
N ILE A 175 -19.30 10.22 6.25
CA ILE A 175 -18.68 11.44 6.80
C ILE A 175 -19.46 12.68 6.35
N GLN A 176 -19.83 12.79 5.07
CA GLN A 176 -20.60 13.90 4.54
C GLN A 176 -22.00 14.00 5.18
N GLY A 177 -22.62 12.86 5.50
CA GLY A 177 -23.91 12.78 6.17
C GLY A 177 -23.87 12.87 7.69
N PHE A 178 -22.69 12.77 8.32
CA PHE A 178 -22.52 12.64 9.77
C PHE A 178 -23.05 13.87 10.53
N GLY A 179 -23.00 15.05 9.92
CA GLY A 179 -23.58 16.28 10.48
C GLY A 179 -25.06 16.52 10.14
N GLN A 180 -25.58 15.85 9.12
CA GLN A 180 -26.95 16.07 8.60
C GLN A 180 -27.97 15.07 9.19
N ARG A 181 -27.52 13.91 9.69
CA ARG A 181 -28.36 12.89 10.33
C ARG A 181 -28.28 12.97 11.85
N ARG A 182 -28.62 14.13 12.43
CA ARG A 182 -28.66 14.30 13.89
C ARG A 182 -29.87 13.65 14.58
N TYR A 183 -30.76 13.00 13.83
CA TYR A 183 -31.77 12.09 14.36
C TYR A 183 -31.84 10.88 13.44
N ASP A 184 -31.69 9.69 14.00
CA ASP A 184 -31.90 8.48 13.23
C ASP A 184 -33.41 8.33 12.96
N ARG A 185 -33.78 7.62 11.90
CA ARG A 185 -35.19 7.36 11.56
C ARG A 185 -35.93 6.68 12.74
N VAL A 186 -35.17 5.97 13.58
CA VAL A 186 -35.59 5.37 14.84
C VAL A 186 -35.91 6.41 15.92
N ASP A 187 -35.11 7.47 16.07
CA ASP A 187 -35.39 8.57 17.01
C ASP A 187 -36.65 9.34 16.62
N LEU A 188 -36.83 9.58 15.32
CA LEU A 188 -38.06 10.18 14.76
C LEU A 188 -39.28 9.27 14.95
N MET A 189 -39.15 7.96 14.74
CA MET A 189 -40.26 7.04 14.99
C MET A 189 -40.63 6.96 16.47
N LEU A 190 -39.66 6.86 17.38
CA LEU A 190 -39.90 6.84 18.82
C LEU A 190 -40.59 8.12 19.31
N ALA A 191 -40.19 9.29 18.78
CA ALA A 191 -40.82 10.57 19.10
C ALA A 191 -42.26 10.69 18.55
N LEU A 192 -42.56 10.10 17.39
CA LEU A 192 -43.89 10.15 16.76
C LEU A 192 -44.87 9.09 17.29
N THR A 193 -44.39 8.01 17.89
CA THR A 193 -45.22 6.95 18.49
C THR A 193 -45.51 7.14 19.98
N ALA A 194 -44.90 8.14 20.62
CA ALA A 194 -45.10 8.46 22.03
C ALA A 194 -46.20 9.52 22.28
N GLY A 195 -47.01 9.84 21.25
CA GLY A 195 -48.16 10.74 21.32
C GLY A 195 -49.49 10.01 21.18
#